data_AF-A0A3N4JGR6-F1
#
_entry.id   AF-A0A3N4JGR6-F1
#
_cell.length_a   1.000
_cell.length_b   1.000
_cell.length_c   1.000
_cell.angle_alpha   90.00
_cell.angle_beta   90.00
_cell.angle_gamma   90.00
#
_symmetry.space_group_name_H-M   'P 1'
#
loop_
_entity.id
_entity.type
_entity.pdbx_description
1 polymer ?
#
loop_
_entity_poly.entity_id
_entity_poly.type
_entity_poly.pdbx_seq_one_letter_code
_entity_poly.pdbx_strand_id
1 'polypeptide(L)'
;PRFSACCLDGKVSLPAFATPSATWQAFFNGEHPHSATFLQNICQYNNAFSFLSLGVSFDLNVMRRSGPYVFQIQGQLAHLMGSLTTSDSPRYTQIYMLGNPEVQVQAQLHNSSLSSEVIQELQAELLTVNPYAQQWQFAFERLSEVSNVRYLAIRLLQTTRDPRQYNLLTSPNEVAAVILRENEEEFTHGREFIAASHTRRELSRFDELHPANMPLRFVLFL
;
A
#
# COMPACT_ATOMS: atom_id res chain seq x y z
N PRO A 1 -17.86 -21.07 31.01
CA PRO A 1 -16.66 -20.32 31.48
C PRO A 1 -16.74 -18.85 31.07
N ARG A 2 -16.70 -17.90 32.02
CA ARG A 2 -16.46 -16.48 31.70
C ARG A 2 -14.95 -16.30 31.54
N PHE A 3 -14.51 -15.97 30.33
CA PHE A 3 -13.10 -15.71 30.04
C PHE A 3 -12.74 -14.31 30.54
N SER A 4 -12.19 -14.21 31.76
CA SER A 4 -11.79 -12.94 32.39
C SER A 4 -10.53 -12.31 31.76
N ALA A 5 -9.86 -13.02 30.85
CA ALA A 5 -8.59 -12.60 30.27
C ALA A 5 -8.73 -11.69 29.03
N CYS A 6 -9.89 -11.69 28.36
CA CYS A 6 -10.11 -10.89 27.15
C CYS A 6 -11.09 -9.74 27.45
N CYS A 7 -10.80 -8.54 26.94
CA CYS A 7 -11.68 -7.37 27.00
C CYS A 7 -12.09 -6.87 28.40
N LEU A 8 -11.26 -7.09 29.43
CA LEU A 8 -11.53 -6.66 30.82
C LEU A 8 -12.90 -7.11 31.34
N ASP A 9 -13.23 -8.39 31.16
CA ASP A 9 -14.53 -8.98 31.55
C ASP A 9 -15.73 -8.33 30.84
N GLY A 10 -15.57 -8.04 29.55
CA GLY A 10 -16.61 -7.43 28.71
C GLY A 10 -16.76 -5.91 28.88
N LYS A 11 -15.88 -5.25 29.65
CA LYS A 11 -15.85 -3.78 29.77
C LYS A 11 -15.29 -3.11 28.52
N VAL A 12 -14.54 -3.84 27.69
CA VAL A 12 -14.08 -3.39 26.38
C VAL A 12 -14.98 -4.02 25.32
N SER A 13 -15.75 -3.18 24.63
CA SER A 13 -16.48 -3.58 23.43
C SER A 13 -15.63 -3.17 22.22
N LEU A 14 -15.05 -4.14 21.52
CA LEU A 14 -14.40 -3.88 20.25
C LEU A 14 -15.46 -3.83 19.15
N PRO A 15 -15.35 -2.92 18.17
CA PRO A 15 -16.21 -2.95 16.99
C PRO A 15 -16.01 -4.28 16.25
N ALA A 16 -17.09 -4.78 15.63
CA ALA A 16 -16.99 -5.93 14.76
C ALA A 16 -16.10 -5.59 13.54
N PHE A 17 -15.31 -6.55 13.09
CA PHE A 17 -14.55 -6.40 11.85
C PHE A 17 -15.49 -6.25 10.67
N ALA A 18 -15.08 -5.44 9.68
CA ALA A 18 -15.79 -5.36 8.42
C ALA A 18 -15.75 -6.73 7.74
N THR A 19 -16.87 -7.15 7.16
CA THR A 19 -16.94 -8.37 6.38
C THR A 19 -16.21 -8.16 5.05
N PRO A 20 -15.17 -8.96 4.71
CA PRO A 20 -14.54 -8.90 3.41
C PRO A 20 -15.53 -9.22 2.30
N SER A 21 -15.24 -8.83 1.06
CA SER A 21 -16.10 -9.21 -0.07
C SER A 21 -16.13 -10.73 -0.29
N ALA A 22 -17.15 -11.21 -1.00
CA ALA A 22 -17.27 -12.63 -1.32
C ALA A 22 -16.05 -13.16 -2.09
N THR A 23 -15.46 -12.33 -2.97
CA THR A 23 -14.23 -12.66 -3.71
C THR A 23 -13.09 -12.94 -2.76
N TRP A 24 -12.80 -12.03 -1.83
CA TRP A 24 -11.74 -12.22 -0.83
C TRP A 24 -11.98 -13.44 0.03
N GLN A 25 -13.20 -13.62 0.52
CA GLN A 25 -13.56 -14.79 1.32
C GLN A 25 -13.28 -16.09 0.57
N ALA A 26 -13.65 -16.16 -0.71
CA ALA A 26 -13.42 -17.35 -1.52
C ALA A 26 -11.92 -17.67 -1.69
N PHE A 27 -11.08 -16.65 -1.94
CA PHE A 27 -9.63 -16.80 -2.03
C PHE A 27 -8.99 -17.28 -0.72
N PHE A 28 -9.41 -16.70 0.42
CA PHE A 28 -8.84 -17.00 1.73
C PHE A 28 -9.35 -18.32 2.32
N ASN A 29 -10.59 -18.71 2.04
CA ASN A 29 -11.21 -19.93 2.58
C ASN A 29 -10.94 -21.19 1.73
N GLY A 30 -10.27 -21.05 0.59
CA GLY A 30 -10.00 -22.20 -0.29
C GLY A 30 -11.15 -22.56 -1.23
N GLU A 31 -12.12 -21.66 -1.42
CA GLU A 31 -13.33 -21.88 -2.21
C GLU A 31 -13.19 -21.37 -3.65
N HIS A 32 -12.19 -20.53 -3.92
CA HIS A 32 -11.86 -20.05 -5.26
C HIS A 32 -10.96 -21.06 -6.01
N PRO A 33 -11.11 -21.27 -7.35
CA PRO A 33 -10.24 -22.17 -8.13
C PRO A 33 -8.75 -21.85 -8.03
N HIS A 34 -8.41 -20.57 -7.82
CA HIS A 34 -7.03 -20.11 -7.68
C HIS A 34 -6.55 -19.99 -6.23
N SER A 35 -7.34 -20.43 -5.23
CA SER A 35 -7.00 -20.26 -3.80
C SER A 35 -5.67 -20.90 -3.43
N ALA A 36 -5.39 -22.11 -3.91
CA ALA A 36 -4.13 -22.80 -3.59
C ALA A 36 -2.91 -21.99 -4.07
N THR A 37 -2.95 -21.52 -5.33
CA THR A 37 -1.89 -20.69 -5.92
C THR A 37 -1.77 -19.34 -5.20
N PHE A 38 -2.90 -18.72 -4.86
CA PHE A 38 -2.98 -17.48 -4.11
C PHE A 38 -2.33 -17.61 -2.73
N LEU A 39 -2.81 -18.55 -1.91
CA LEU A 39 -2.34 -18.77 -0.54
C LEU A 39 -0.85 -19.16 -0.50
N GLN A 40 -0.41 -20.01 -1.43
CA GLN A 40 1.01 -20.40 -1.52
C GLN A 40 1.94 -19.21 -1.80
N ASN A 41 1.46 -18.20 -2.54
CA ASN A 41 2.26 -17.05 -2.96
C ASN A 41 1.76 -15.72 -2.38
N ILE A 42 0.99 -15.75 -1.29
CA ILE A 42 0.26 -14.58 -0.79
C ILE A 42 1.17 -13.40 -0.43
N CYS A 43 2.37 -13.68 0.09
CA CYS A 43 3.37 -12.65 0.35
C CYS A 43 3.88 -11.98 -0.93
N GLN A 44 4.01 -12.73 -2.02
CA GLN A 44 4.43 -12.19 -3.31
C GLN A 44 3.30 -11.38 -3.95
N TYR A 45 2.06 -11.86 -3.91
CA TYR A 45 0.89 -11.09 -4.33
C TYR A 45 0.79 -9.78 -3.53
N ASN A 46 0.93 -9.83 -2.20
CA ASN A 46 0.90 -8.62 -1.38
C ASN A 46 2.02 -7.63 -1.74
N ASN A 47 3.22 -8.13 -2.05
CA ASN A 47 4.31 -7.26 -2.52
C ASN A 47 4.02 -6.64 -3.89
N ALA A 48 3.36 -7.37 -4.80
CA ALA A 48 3.00 -6.88 -6.12
C ALA A 48 2.01 -5.70 -6.04
N PHE A 49 1.09 -5.73 -5.07
CA PHE A 49 0.13 -4.65 -4.81
C PHE A 49 0.61 -3.60 -3.81
N SER A 50 1.80 -3.73 -3.24
CA SER A 50 2.24 -2.82 -2.19
C SER A 50 2.45 -1.40 -2.73
N PHE A 51 1.98 -0.38 -2.01
CA PHE A 51 2.27 1.02 -2.31
C PHE A 51 3.66 1.40 -1.81
N LEU A 52 4.13 0.75 -0.74
CA LEU A 52 5.41 1.05 -0.11
C LEU A 52 6.46 0.00 -0.44
N SER A 53 7.59 0.46 -0.96
CA SER A 53 8.81 -0.33 -1.06
C SER A 53 9.49 -0.47 0.30
N LEU A 54 10.33 -1.48 0.44
CA LEU A 54 11.19 -1.64 1.60
C LEU A 54 12.57 -1.04 1.31
N GLY A 55 12.88 0.07 1.97
CA GLY A 55 14.20 0.71 1.95
C GLY A 55 15.08 0.09 3.02
N VAL A 56 15.76 -0.99 2.68
CA VAL A 56 16.74 -1.64 3.56
C VAL A 56 18.02 -1.92 2.78
N SER A 57 19.16 -1.77 3.46
CA SER A 57 20.42 -2.29 2.94
C SER A 57 20.56 -3.74 3.35
N PHE A 58 20.75 -4.63 2.37
CA PHE A 58 20.98 -6.05 2.61
C PHE A 58 22.47 -6.37 2.47
N ASP A 59 22.99 -7.19 3.38
CA ASP A 59 24.28 -7.83 3.17
C ASP A 59 24.10 -9.07 2.28
N LEU A 60 24.38 -8.92 0.98
CA LEU A 60 24.34 -10.02 0.01
C LEU A 60 25.29 -11.16 0.36
N ASN A 61 26.37 -10.92 1.11
CA ASN A 61 27.32 -11.97 1.50
C ASN A 61 26.72 -12.91 2.54
N VAL A 62 25.80 -12.41 3.38
CA VAL A 62 25.08 -13.23 4.36
C VAL A 62 24.01 -14.08 3.67
N MET A 63 23.29 -13.50 2.70
CA MET A 63 22.21 -14.21 1.97
C MET A 63 22.71 -15.33 1.05
N ARG A 64 24.00 -15.32 0.68
CA ARG A 64 24.60 -16.34 -0.21
C ARG A 64 25.27 -17.50 0.54
N ARG A 65 25.13 -17.56 1.87
CA ARG A 65 25.71 -18.64 2.67
C ARG A 65 24.86 -19.92 2.57
N SER A 66 25.54 -21.06 2.65
CA SER A 66 24.87 -22.37 2.75
C SER A 66 24.21 -22.50 4.13
N GLY A 67 22.92 -22.86 4.15
CA GLY A 67 22.11 -22.98 5.37
C GLY A 67 20.68 -22.46 5.15
N PRO A 68 19.87 -22.38 6.22
CA PRO A 68 18.57 -21.72 6.18
C PRO A 68 18.69 -20.30 5.63
N TYR A 69 17.70 -19.83 4.88
CA TYR A 69 17.71 -18.48 4.33
C TYR A 69 17.75 -17.45 5.47
N VAL A 70 18.80 -16.64 5.51
CA VAL A 70 18.97 -15.54 6.45
C VAL A 70 19.30 -14.28 5.66
N PHE A 71 18.57 -13.20 5.93
CA PHE A 71 18.92 -11.87 5.44
C PHE A 71 19.29 -10.99 6.63
N GLN A 72 20.34 -10.19 6.47
CA GLN A 72 20.78 -9.23 7.47
C GLN A 72 20.48 -7.83 6.97
N ILE A 73 19.71 -7.09 7.77
CA ILE A 73 19.47 -5.66 7.55
C ILE A 73 20.66 -4.89 8.13
N GLN A 74 21.27 -4.04 7.33
CA GLN A 74 22.26 -3.07 7.80
C GLN A 74 21.65 -1.67 7.84
N GLY A 75 21.75 -1.01 9.00
CA GLY A 75 21.16 0.30 9.22
C GLY A 75 19.69 0.23 9.63
N GLN A 76 18.90 1.21 9.20
CA GLN A 76 17.51 1.35 9.60
C GLN A 76 16.58 0.73 8.56
N LEU A 77 15.52 0.07 9.01
CA LEU A 77 14.38 -0.23 8.15
C LEU A 77 13.67 1.09 7.83
N ALA A 78 13.32 1.25 6.56
CA ALA A 78 12.48 2.34 6.10
C ALA A 78 11.46 1.77 5.13
N HIS A 79 10.26 2.34 5.14
CA HIS A 79 9.33 2.19 4.04
C HIS A 79 9.52 3.36 3.09
N LEU A 80 9.66 3.11 1.79
CA LEU A 80 9.86 4.19 0.82
C LEU A 80 8.71 4.21 -0.19
N MET A 81 8.21 5.41 -0.47
CA MET A 81 7.20 5.63 -1.49
C MET A 81 7.86 6.02 -2.82
N GLY A 82 7.37 5.43 -3.92
CA GLY A 82 7.80 5.74 -5.28
C GLY A 82 7.48 7.19 -5.68
N SER A 83 8.36 7.80 -6.48
CA SER A 83 8.07 9.11 -7.08
C SER A 83 6.85 9.03 -8.01
N LEU A 84 6.05 10.10 -8.10
CA LEU A 84 4.81 10.17 -8.90
C LEU A 84 5.09 10.45 -10.39
N THR A 85 6.36 10.53 -10.78
CA THR A 85 6.74 10.60 -12.19
C THR A 85 6.72 9.20 -12.81
N THR A 86 6.22 9.10 -14.03
CA THR A 86 6.30 7.87 -14.83
C THR A 86 7.76 7.46 -15.00
N SER A 87 8.03 6.17 -14.80
CA SER A 87 9.33 5.51 -14.95
C SER A 87 9.21 4.48 -16.05
N ASP A 88 10.31 4.19 -16.77
CA ASP A 88 10.36 3.11 -17.75
C ASP A 88 10.13 1.73 -17.10
N SER A 89 10.37 1.61 -15.79
CA SER A 89 10.05 0.45 -14.96
C SER A 89 9.27 0.92 -13.72
N PRO A 90 7.94 1.09 -13.82
CA PRO A 90 7.10 1.56 -12.72
C PRO A 90 7.03 0.51 -11.61
N ARG A 91 7.14 0.95 -10.35
CA ARG A 91 7.05 0.07 -9.18
C ARG A 91 6.21 0.66 -8.05
N TYR A 92 5.59 -0.21 -7.27
CA TYR A 92 4.82 0.17 -6.09
C TYR A 92 3.74 1.21 -6.42
N THR A 93 3.70 2.37 -5.73
CA THR A 93 2.76 3.47 -6.02
C THR A 93 2.67 3.86 -7.50
N GLN A 94 3.77 3.82 -8.25
CA GLN A 94 3.81 4.21 -9.66
C GLN A 94 2.94 3.32 -10.56
N ILE A 95 2.71 2.07 -10.16
CA ILE A 95 1.89 1.13 -10.93
C ILE A 95 0.47 1.69 -11.05
N TYR A 96 -0.08 2.22 -9.96
CA TYR A 96 -1.42 2.83 -9.94
C TYR A 96 -1.53 4.10 -10.83
N MET A 97 -0.41 4.62 -11.35
CA MET A 97 -0.33 5.78 -12.25
C MET A 97 -0.16 5.40 -13.72
N LEU A 98 -0.37 4.15 -14.12
CA LEU A 98 -0.19 3.74 -15.52
C LEU A 98 -1.44 3.97 -16.39
N GLY A 99 -2.56 4.40 -15.81
CA GLY A 99 -3.81 4.74 -16.52
C GLY A 99 -4.50 3.60 -17.28
N ASN A 100 -3.81 2.48 -17.52
CA ASN A 100 -4.30 1.30 -18.22
C ASN A 100 -4.17 0.08 -17.31
N PRO A 101 -5.28 -0.57 -16.92
CA PRO A 101 -5.28 -1.76 -16.05
C PRO A 101 -4.42 -2.91 -16.55
N GLU A 102 -4.34 -3.15 -17.86
CA GLU A 102 -3.53 -4.22 -18.44
C GLU A 102 -2.04 -3.92 -18.25
N VAL A 103 -1.63 -2.67 -18.44
CA VAL A 103 -0.25 -2.23 -18.21
C VAL A 103 0.10 -2.32 -16.73
N GLN A 104 -0.85 -2.05 -15.82
CA GLN A 104 -0.67 -2.25 -14.38
C GLN A 104 -0.42 -3.72 -14.04
N VAL A 105 -1.22 -4.63 -14.59
CA VAL A 105 -1.03 -6.08 -14.41
C VAL A 105 0.35 -6.51 -14.88
N GLN A 106 0.79 -6.06 -16.06
CA GLN A 106 2.13 -6.37 -16.58
C GLN A 106 3.24 -5.83 -15.66
N ALA A 107 3.08 -4.62 -15.13
CA ALA A 107 4.04 -4.03 -14.19
C ALA A 107 4.06 -4.78 -12.84
N GLN A 108 2.93 -5.28 -12.35
CA GLN A 108 2.84 -6.08 -11.11
C GLN A 108 3.47 -7.46 -11.26
N LEU A 109 3.37 -8.05 -12.45
CA LEU A 109 3.98 -9.35 -12.77
C LEU A 109 5.50 -9.28 -12.91
N HIS A 110 6.08 -8.08 -13.01
CA HIS A 110 7.49 -7.85 -13.33
C HIS A 110 8.44 -8.70 -12.45
N ASN A 111 9.20 -9.61 -13.09
CA ASN A 111 10.14 -10.56 -12.47
C ASN A 111 9.51 -11.56 -11.47
N SER A 112 8.21 -11.81 -11.54
CA SER A 112 7.51 -12.76 -10.70
C SER A 112 6.91 -13.91 -11.53
N SER A 113 6.80 -15.09 -10.94
CA SER A 113 6.09 -16.23 -11.53
C SER A 113 4.63 -16.30 -11.05
N LEU A 114 4.02 -15.15 -10.78
CA LEU A 114 2.63 -15.05 -10.30
C LEU A 114 1.64 -15.30 -11.44
N SER A 115 0.44 -15.76 -11.09
CA SER A 115 -0.64 -15.96 -12.06
C SER A 115 -1.21 -14.60 -12.47
N SER A 116 -1.25 -14.36 -13.78
CA SER A 116 -1.88 -13.17 -14.37
C SER A 116 -3.35 -13.08 -14.03
N GLU A 117 -4.04 -14.22 -13.99
CA GLU A 117 -5.47 -14.33 -13.70
C GLU A 117 -5.75 -13.87 -12.27
N VAL A 118 -4.95 -14.37 -11.31
CA VAL A 118 -5.06 -13.94 -9.91
C VAL A 118 -4.77 -12.45 -9.76
N ILE A 119 -3.73 -11.94 -10.42
CA ILE A 119 -3.43 -10.50 -10.38
C ILE A 119 -4.60 -9.67 -10.93
N GLN A 120 -5.20 -10.07 -12.04
CA GLN A 120 -6.35 -9.36 -12.64
C GLN A 120 -7.54 -9.31 -11.68
N GLU A 121 -7.89 -10.45 -11.07
CA GLU A 121 -9.01 -10.54 -10.13
C GLU A 121 -8.75 -9.72 -8.86
N LEU A 122 -7.56 -9.84 -8.27
CA LEU A 122 -7.16 -9.07 -7.10
C LEU A 122 -7.15 -7.57 -7.41
N GLN A 123 -6.68 -7.16 -8.58
CA GLN A 123 -6.68 -5.75 -8.99
C GLN A 123 -8.10 -5.21 -9.14
N ALA A 124 -8.98 -5.96 -9.80
CA ALA A 124 -10.38 -5.57 -9.98
C ALA A 124 -11.07 -5.38 -8.62
N GLU A 125 -10.85 -6.30 -7.70
CA GLU A 125 -11.39 -6.23 -6.34
C GLU A 125 -10.78 -5.07 -5.54
N LEU A 126 -9.46 -4.89 -5.57
CA LEU A 126 -8.80 -3.80 -4.85
C LEU A 126 -9.28 -2.42 -5.28
N LEU A 127 -9.51 -2.21 -6.58
CA LEU A 127 -10.02 -0.94 -7.08
C LEU A 127 -11.48 -0.67 -6.64
N THR A 128 -12.24 -1.69 -6.21
CA THR A 128 -13.61 -1.51 -5.70
C THR A 128 -13.66 -1.36 -4.19
N VAL A 129 -12.80 -2.07 -3.44
CA VAL A 129 -12.86 -2.09 -1.97
C VAL A 129 -11.82 -1.23 -1.27
N ASN A 130 -10.66 -0.99 -1.89
CA ASN A 130 -9.54 -0.35 -1.22
C ASN A 130 -9.55 1.17 -1.46
N PRO A 131 -9.81 2.00 -0.42
CA PRO A 131 -9.90 3.44 -0.58
C PRO A 131 -8.56 4.09 -0.99
N TYR A 132 -7.42 3.49 -0.65
CA TYR A 132 -6.11 4.00 -1.10
C TYR A 132 -5.92 3.80 -2.59
N ALA A 133 -6.28 2.63 -3.12
CA ALA A 133 -6.15 2.32 -4.54
C ALA A 133 -7.02 3.24 -5.40
N GLN A 134 -8.28 3.43 -5.01
CA GLN A 134 -9.20 4.38 -5.65
C GLN A 134 -8.64 5.80 -5.69
N GLN A 135 -8.06 6.24 -4.58
CA GLN A 135 -7.57 7.60 -4.45
C GLN A 135 -6.27 7.85 -5.22
N TRP A 136 -5.40 6.85 -5.31
CA TRP A 136 -4.21 6.94 -6.14
C TRP A 136 -4.58 6.99 -7.63
N GLN A 137 -5.59 6.23 -8.05
CA GLN A 137 -6.13 6.29 -9.41
C GLN A 137 -6.74 7.68 -9.70
N PHE A 138 -7.59 8.20 -8.80
CA PHE A 138 -8.16 9.53 -8.92
C PHE A 138 -7.09 10.63 -8.98
N ALA A 139 -6.06 10.52 -8.13
CA ALA A 139 -4.94 11.44 -8.11
C ALA A 139 -4.19 11.45 -9.45
N PHE A 140 -3.99 10.28 -10.06
CA PHE A 140 -3.38 10.16 -11.39
C PHE A 140 -4.23 10.81 -12.49
N GLU A 141 -5.54 10.55 -12.52
CA GLU A 141 -6.45 11.16 -13.50
C GLU A 141 -6.37 12.69 -13.44
N ARG A 142 -6.40 13.27 -12.24
CA ARG A 142 -6.25 14.72 -12.04
C ARG A 142 -4.87 15.24 -12.42
N LEU A 143 -3.80 14.49 -12.18
CA LEU A 143 -2.45 14.87 -12.62
C LEU A 143 -2.33 14.94 -14.14
N SER A 144 -2.95 14.00 -14.85
CA SER A 144 -2.88 13.95 -16.32
C SER A 144 -3.54 15.16 -17.00
N GLU A 145 -4.42 15.86 -16.27
CA GLU A 145 -5.12 17.07 -16.75
C GLU A 145 -4.34 18.37 -16.48
N VAL A 146 -3.35 18.34 -15.59
CA VAL A 146 -2.62 19.55 -15.15
C VAL A 146 -1.23 19.60 -15.80
N SER A 147 -0.99 20.67 -16.56
CA SER A 147 0.34 20.99 -17.07
C SER A 147 1.15 21.79 -16.03
N ASN A 148 2.44 21.47 -15.85
CA ASN A 148 3.40 22.19 -14.99
C ASN A 148 3.28 21.99 -13.46
N VAL A 149 2.94 20.80 -12.98
CA VAL A 149 3.04 20.47 -11.55
C VAL A 149 4.51 20.36 -11.12
N ARG A 150 4.97 21.15 -10.13
CA ARG A 150 6.31 20.99 -9.53
C ARG A 150 6.31 20.06 -8.31
N TYR A 151 5.30 20.15 -7.46
CA TYR A 151 5.16 19.32 -6.26
C TYR A 151 3.75 18.71 -6.16
N LEU A 152 3.68 17.44 -5.76
CA LEU A 152 2.44 16.75 -5.49
C LEU A 152 2.49 16.03 -4.13
N ALA A 153 1.79 16.55 -3.14
CA ALA A 153 1.50 15.78 -1.94
C ALA A 153 0.19 15.02 -2.07
N ILE A 154 0.14 13.81 -1.54
CA ILE A 154 -1.11 13.10 -1.29
C ILE A 154 -1.38 13.21 0.21
N ARG A 155 -2.40 13.98 0.56
CA ARG A 155 -2.78 14.17 1.95
C ARG A 155 -3.70 13.04 2.41
N LEU A 156 -3.22 12.24 3.36
CA LEU A 156 -4.02 11.27 4.09
C LEU A 156 -4.71 12.00 5.26
N LEU A 157 -5.93 12.47 5.02
CA LEU A 157 -6.75 13.20 5.99
C LEU A 157 -7.48 12.25 6.93
N GLN A 158 -6.84 11.85 8.02
CA GLN A 158 -7.54 11.08 9.03
C GLN A 158 -8.56 11.97 9.79
N THR A 159 -9.86 11.83 9.50
CA THR A 159 -10.89 12.72 10.09
C THR A 159 -11.43 12.23 11.44
N THR A 160 -11.26 10.95 11.75
CA THR A 160 -11.80 10.33 12.98
C THR A 160 -10.69 9.74 13.89
N ARG A 161 -10.89 9.89 15.21
CA ARG A 161 -9.87 9.89 16.28
C ARG A 161 -9.81 8.57 17.07
N ASP A 162 -8.62 7.96 17.17
CA ASP A 162 -7.97 7.48 18.42
C ASP A 162 -6.47 7.30 18.12
N PRO A 163 -5.54 7.99 18.81
CA PRO A 163 -4.09 7.80 18.62
C PRO A 163 -3.59 6.40 19.04
N ARG A 164 -4.44 5.57 19.67
CA ARG A 164 -4.10 4.21 20.14
C ARG A 164 -4.64 3.09 19.25
N GLN A 165 -5.35 3.40 18.17
CA GLN A 165 -5.91 2.40 17.26
C GLN A 165 -5.35 2.56 15.85
N TYR A 166 -5.29 1.43 15.12
CA TYR A 166 -5.12 1.43 13.67
C TYR A 166 -6.37 2.07 13.08
N ASN A 167 -6.21 3.28 12.54
CA ASN A 167 -7.34 4.02 11.98
C ASN A 167 -7.53 3.56 10.54
N LEU A 168 -8.51 2.68 10.32
CA LEU A 168 -8.96 2.30 8.99
C LEU A 168 -9.53 3.54 8.30
N LEU A 169 -9.19 3.78 7.03
CA LEU A 169 -9.90 4.77 6.24
C LEU A 169 -11.34 4.30 6.06
N THR A 170 -12.27 5.04 6.64
CA THR A 170 -13.71 4.71 6.57
C THR A 170 -14.42 5.42 5.44
N SER A 171 -13.76 6.40 4.80
CA SER A 171 -14.32 7.15 3.70
C SER A 171 -13.24 7.54 2.68
N PRO A 172 -13.57 7.56 1.37
CA PRO A 172 -12.72 8.18 0.36
C PRO A 172 -12.33 9.63 0.72
N ASN A 173 -13.18 10.35 1.45
CA ASN A 173 -12.92 11.74 1.85
C ASN A 173 -11.84 11.88 2.94
N GLU A 174 -11.40 10.77 3.57
CA GLU A 174 -10.29 10.73 4.51
C GLU A 174 -8.91 10.61 3.81
N VAL A 175 -8.92 10.54 2.48
CA VAL A 175 -7.73 10.69 1.65
C VAL A 175 -8.05 11.83 0.71
N ALA A 176 -7.60 13.02 1.05
CA ALA A 176 -7.98 14.20 0.30
C ALA A 176 -6.87 15.22 0.35
N ALA A 177 -6.00 15.14 -0.65
CA ALA A 177 -5.89 16.17 -1.67
C ALA A 177 -4.62 15.89 -2.48
N VAL A 178 -4.73 15.91 -3.81
CA VAL A 178 -3.62 16.21 -4.71
C VAL A 178 -3.30 17.68 -4.48
N ILE A 179 -2.33 17.95 -3.61
CA ILE A 179 -1.94 19.33 -3.33
C ILE A 179 -0.83 19.71 -4.28
N LEU A 180 -1.19 20.57 -5.24
CA LEU A 180 -0.25 21.25 -6.10
C LEU A 180 0.31 22.45 -5.32
N ARG A 181 1.62 22.46 -5.11
CA ARG A 181 2.35 23.59 -4.50
C ARG A 181 3.52 24.00 -5.38
N GLU A 182 3.92 25.26 -5.27
CA GLU A 182 5.11 25.78 -5.95
C GLU A 182 6.39 25.53 -5.14
N ASN A 183 6.27 25.36 -3.81
CA ASN A 183 7.39 25.17 -2.88
C ASN A 183 7.15 23.98 -1.94
N GLU A 184 8.24 23.29 -1.56
CA GLU A 184 8.17 22.15 -0.64
C GLU A 184 7.89 22.56 0.82
N GLU A 185 8.36 23.73 1.23
CA GLU A 185 8.17 24.25 2.59
C GLU A 185 6.70 24.53 2.92
N GLU A 186 5.81 24.55 1.92
CA GLU A 186 4.36 24.68 2.09
C GLU A 186 3.70 23.39 2.62
N PHE A 187 4.44 22.28 2.72
CA PHE A 187 3.98 21.00 3.30
C PHE A 187 4.32 20.84 4.79
N THR A 188 4.73 21.91 5.49
CA THR A 188 5.41 21.83 6.80
C THR A 188 4.51 21.64 8.03
N HIS A 189 3.20 21.40 7.89
CA HIS A 189 2.31 21.37 9.06
C HIS A 189 1.32 20.20 9.05
N GLY A 190 1.59 19.15 9.85
CA GLY A 190 0.61 18.13 10.23
C GLY A 190 0.92 16.69 9.79
N ARG A 191 -0.12 15.85 9.70
CA ARG A 191 -0.06 14.45 9.22
C ARG A 191 -0.08 14.36 7.68
N GLU A 192 0.49 15.36 7.02
CA GLU A 192 0.56 15.44 5.56
C GLU A 192 1.81 14.71 5.09
N PHE A 193 1.69 13.91 4.03
CA PHE A 193 2.82 13.20 3.45
C PHE A 193 3.05 13.68 2.01
N ILE A 194 4.29 14.06 1.70
CA ILE A 194 4.68 14.33 0.32
C ILE A 194 4.90 12.99 -0.37
N ALA A 195 3.88 12.57 -1.13
CA ALA A 195 3.95 11.35 -1.92
C ALA A 195 4.97 11.45 -3.06
N ALA A 196 5.10 12.60 -3.75
CA ALA A 196 6.28 12.91 -4.57
C ALA A 196 6.39 14.37 -5.05
N SER A 197 7.46 14.64 -5.80
CA SER A 197 7.65 15.87 -6.55
C SER A 197 8.14 15.53 -7.95
N HIS A 198 7.74 16.32 -8.95
CA HIS A 198 8.33 16.22 -10.30
C HIS A 198 9.84 16.56 -10.30
N THR A 199 10.32 17.25 -9.26
CA THR A 199 11.74 17.56 -9.07
C THR A 199 12.49 16.48 -8.29
N ARG A 200 11.80 15.70 -7.45
CA ARG A 200 12.41 14.60 -6.70
C ARG A 200 12.35 13.30 -7.49
N ARG A 201 13.51 12.87 -7.95
CA ARG A 201 13.70 11.55 -8.57
C ARG A 201 13.89 10.42 -7.55
N GLU A 202 14.14 10.76 -6.29
CA GLU A 202 14.43 9.80 -5.22
C GLU A 202 13.18 9.41 -4.42
N LEU A 203 13.19 8.20 -3.87
CA LEU A 203 12.11 7.67 -3.05
C LEU A 203 12.02 8.44 -1.73
N SER A 204 10.80 8.81 -1.30
CA SER A 204 10.59 9.48 -0.02
C SER A 204 10.39 8.46 1.10
N ARG A 205 11.02 8.71 2.26
CA ARG A 205 10.83 7.88 3.46
C ARG A 205 9.42 8.10 4.00
N PHE A 206 8.65 7.02 4.08
CA PHE A 206 7.35 6.95 4.72
C PHE A 206 7.53 6.67 6.21
N ASP A 207 6.81 7.42 7.05
CA ASP A 207 6.85 7.24 8.51
C ASP A 207 6.21 5.89 8.89
N GLU A 208 6.95 5.08 9.62
CA GLU A 208 6.52 3.74 10.05
C GLU A 208 5.44 3.81 11.13
N LEU A 209 5.41 4.91 11.89
CA LEU A 209 4.40 5.16 12.90
C LEU A 209 3.11 5.74 12.32
N HIS A 210 3.11 6.07 11.02
CA HIS A 210 1.93 6.58 10.37
C HIS A 210 0.87 5.47 10.28
N PRO A 211 -0.40 5.71 10.67
CA PRO A 211 -1.46 4.70 10.65
C PRO A 211 -1.67 4.02 9.30
N ALA A 212 -1.38 4.75 8.21
CA ALA A 212 -1.45 4.21 6.85
C ALA A 212 -0.26 3.34 6.42
N ASN A 213 0.78 3.17 7.25
CA ASN A 213 1.93 2.34 6.91
C ASN A 213 1.50 0.89 6.63
N MET A 214 0.79 0.29 7.59
CA MET A 214 0.28 -1.08 7.48
C MET A 214 -0.60 -1.26 6.24
N PRO A 215 -1.65 -0.44 6.00
CA PRO A 215 -2.50 -0.66 4.85
C PRO A 215 -1.85 -0.38 3.50
N LEU A 216 -0.86 0.52 3.43
CA LEU A 216 -0.11 0.77 2.20
C LEU A 216 0.95 -0.30 1.93
N ARG A 217 1.45 -0.97 2.96
CA ARG A 217 2.43 -2.06 2.84
C ARG A 217 1.79 -3.43 2.63
N PHE A 218 0.69 -3.70 3.34
CA PHE A 218 0.01 -4.99 3.46
C PHE A 218 -1.40 -4.94 2.88
N VAL A 219 -1.48 -4.58 1.61
CA VAL A 219 -2.71 -4.23 0.89
C VAL A 219 -3.75 -5.36 0.85
N LEU A 220 -3.32 -6.63 0.83
CA LEU A 220 -4.23 -7.78 0.76
C LEU A 220 -4.67 -8.29 2.15
N PHE A 221 -4.13 -7.73 3.23
CA PHE A 221 -4.35 -8.21 4.60
C PHE A 221 -5.19 -7.24 5.45
N LEU A 222 -5.94 -6.37 4.79
CA LEU A 222 -6.83 -5.38 5.41
C LEU A 222 -8.29 -5.80 5.33
#